data_AF-A0A2E0R1F3-F1
#
_entry.id   AF-A0A2E0R1F3-F1
#
_cell.length_a   1.000
_cell.length_b   1.000
_cell.length_c   1.000
_cell.angle_alpha   90.00
_cell.angle_beta   90.00
_cell.angle_gamma   90.00
#
_symmetry.space_group_name_H-M   'P 1'
#
loop_
_entity.id
_entity.type
_entity.pdbx_description
1 polymer ?
#
loop_
_entity_poly.entity_id
_entity_poly.type
_entity_poly.pdbx_seq_one_letter_code
_entity_poly.pdbx_strand_id
1 'polypeptide(L)'
;MKLLSPAVAFLFCIQLSFLSAAEAPVEKEGKDARPNIILVMSDDQGWGDVGYNGHPILKTPNLDTAAREGLRFDRFYAAAPSCSPTRASVLTGRNPNRMGVFSWGHAIRPQEVTIAEVLKREGYVTGHFGKWHLGSVKADSPVNPGNNGFDRWVSAPNFYDNNPTMSDQGREVKMKGESSAIAVDAALDWMKDAVKGDAPIFAVIWFGSPHLPYNSDSANETLYSDQRKKMREYLGELTGIDNAYGRLRDSLTEFGIRDNTLLWYTSDNGALRKVGSSGGARGGKHSVYEGGLLVPAVLEWPAVIKEHKSSPVRCTTNDMFPTIMDIVGVPLDNFPVLDGISLMPLITGNVSVRPEPLGFWNVNIPGQFRQSDGIVKKVLPSFENWSDNKIERVTKRVEAVPKQKWPLDVYRGHAAWISGDWKLHRFSMSEGQKVKWELYNLASDPKENHDVSKQYPEIVNELQVDFEAWLKSVVQSLNGEDYQ
;
A
#
# COMPACT_ATOMS: atom_id res chain seq x y z
N MET A 1 18.98 -22.96 89.60
CA MET A 1 20.24 -22.81 88.83
C MET A 1 19.90 -22.92 87.35
N LYS A 2 20.20 -21.88 86.56
CA LYS A 2 20.06 -21.75 85.09
C LYS A 2 18.63 -21.71 84.49
N LEU A 3 18.21 -20.45 84.22
CA LEU A 3 17.73 -19.87 82.95
C LEU A 3 16.80 -20.69 82.05
N LEU A 4 15.60 -20.15 81.77
CA LEU A 4 15.18 -19.66 80.45
C LEU A 4 13.80 -18.94 80.52
N SER A 5 13.69 -17.84 79.78
CA SER A 5 12.61 -16.84 79.72
C SER A 5 11.41 -17.29 78.88
N PRO A 6 10.15 -16.88 79.18
CA PRO A 6 9.00 -17.12 78.31
C PRO A 6 8.73 -15.97 77.32
N ALA A 7 8.09 -16.37 76.22
CA ALA A 7 7.81 -15.62 75.00
C ALA A 7 7.00 -14.33 75.19
N VAL A 8 7.36 -13.30 74.42
CA VAL A 8 6.57 -12.07 74.19
C VAL A 8 5.97 -12.14 72.79
N ALA A 9 4.64 -12.15 72.70
CA ALA A 9 3.89 -12.06 71.46
C ALA A 9 3.81 -10.59 70.99
N PHE A 10 4.31 -10.30 69.79
CA PHE A 10 4.16 -9.01 69.13
C PHE A 10 2.91 -9.04 68.23
N LEU A 11 1.89 -8.25 68.57
CA LEU A 11 0.81 -7.87 67.67
C LEU A 11 1.35 -6.85 66.65
N PHE A 12 1.28 -7.16 65.36
CA PHE A 12 1.51 -6.20 64.28
C PHE A 12 0.18 -5.52 63.92
N CYS A 13 0.01 -4.26 64.33
CA CYS A 13 -1.05 -3.39 63.82
C CYS A 13 -0.63 -2.85 62.45
N ILE A 14 -1.23 -3.36 61.37
CA ILE A 14 -1.08 -2.77 60.03
C ILE A 14 -2.03 -1.57 59.95
N GLN A 15 -1.48 -0.35 60.05
CA GLN A 15 -2.19 0.87 59.68
C GLN A 15 -2.23 0.97 58.14
N LEU A 16 -3.40 0.71 57.55
CA LEU A 16 -3.68 1.06 56.16
C LEU A 16 -3.78 2.58 56.02
N SER A 17 -2.70 3.19 55.54
CA SER A 17 -2.71 4.58 55.08
C SER A 17 -3.27 4.60 53.66
N PHE A 18 -4.51 5.04 53.51
CA PHE A 18 -5.08 5.37 52.20
C PHE A 18 -4.38 6.61 51.66
N LEU A 19 -3.30 6.43 50.89
CA LEU A 19 -2.84 7.47 49.97
C LEU A 19 -3.87 7.57 48.85
N SER A 20 -4.67 8.62 48.89
CA SER A 20 -5.42 9.12 47.73
C SER A 20 -4.41 9.40 46.63
N ALA A 21 -4.30 8.50 45.65
CA ALA A 21 -3.64 8.79 44.40
C ALA A 21 -4.42 9.94 43.75
N ALA A 22 -3.89 11.16 43.85
CA ALA A 22 -4.32 12.23 42.97
C ALA A 22 -4.04 11.73 41.55
N GLU A 23 -5.11 11.49 40.78
CA GLU A 23 -4.99 11.25 39.34
C GLU A 23 -4.17 12.40 38.76
N ALA A 24 -2.95 12.10 38.35
CA ALA A 24 -2.16 13.01 37.57
C ALA A 24 -3.00 13.39 36.34
N PRO A 25 -3.11 14.67 35.98
CA PRO A 25 -3.81 15.04 34.78
C PRO A 25 -3.12 14.32 33.63
N VAL A 26 -3.87 13.49 32.91
CA VAL A 26 -3.44 12.95 31.62
C VAL A 26 -3.21 14.17 30.74
N GLU A 27 -1.94 14.53 30.54
CA GLU A 27 -1.58 15.51 29.53
C GLU A 27 -2.15 14.99 28.22
N LYS A 28 -3.09 15.74 27.62
CA LYS A 28 -3.39 15.59 26.20
C LYS A 28 -2.07 15.80 25.49
N GLU A 29 -1.44 14.73 25.01
CA GLU A 29 -0.31 14.85 24.10
C GLU A 29 -0.71 15.85 23.01
N GLY A 30 0.09 16.90 22.90
CA GLY A 30 -0.20 18.02 22.02
C GLY A 30 -0.35 17.56 20.57
N LYS A 31 -1.11 18.36 19.81
CA LYS A 31 -1.23 18.37 18.35
C LYS A 31 0.06 17.95 17.60
N ASP A 32 1.23 18.27 18.15
CA ASP A 32 2.57 17.99 17.61
C ASP A 32 3.01 16.50 17.63
N ALA A 33 2.30 15.59 18.32
CA ALA A 33 2.73 14.20 18.42
C ALA A 33 2.39 13.34 17.17
N ARG A 34 1.29 13.63 16.47
CA ARG A 34 0.81 12.78 15.37
C ARG A 34 1.41 13.24 14.02
N PRO A 35 2.01 12.35 13.23
CA PRO A 35 2.67 12.73 11.99
C PRO A 35 1.66 13.05 10.88
N ASN A 36 2.06 13.90 9.95
CA ASN A 36 1.46 13.93 8.62
C ASN A 36 1.84 12.64 7.87
N ILE A 37 0.96 12.15 7.00
CA ILE A 37 1.16 10.90 6.27
C ILE A 37 0.96 11.16 4.79
N ILE A 38 1.98 10.87 3.99
CA ILE A 38 1.95 11.08 2.54
C ILE A 38 2.41 9.80 1.84
N LEU A 39 1.52 9.22 1.05
CA LEU A 39 1.76 8.01 0.27
C LEU A 39 1.94 8.37 -1.19
N VAL A 40 3.09 8.02 -1.76
CA VAL A 40 3.45 8.31 -3.15
C VAL A 40 3.64 7.00 -3.91
N MET A 41 3.07 6.92 -5.12
CA MET A 41 3.12 5.69 -5.93
C MET A 41 3.31 6.01 -7.40
N SER A 42 4.29 5.37 -8.05
CA SER A 42 4.44 5.34 -9.51
C SER A 42 3.61 4.22 -10.17
N ASP A 43 3.42 4.32 -11.48
CA ASP A 43 2.62 3.39 -12.29
C ASP A 43 3.51 2.59 -13.25
N ASP A 44 3.74 1.31 -12.95
CA ASP A 44 4.63 0.40 -13.71
C ASP A 44 6.15 0.62 -13.60
N GLN A 45 6.64 1.22 -12.52
CA GLN A 45 8.07 1.29 -12.25
C GLN A 45 8.60 -0.03 -11.66
N GLY A 46 9.56 -0.67 -12.34
CA GLY A 46 10.20 -1.90 -11.87
C GLY A 46 11.19 -1.67 -10.73
N TRP A 47 11.49 -2.72 -9.96
CA TRP A 47 12.47 -2.66 -8.86
C TRP A 47 13.83 -2.10 -9.29
N GLY A 48 14.29 -2.44 -10.49
CA GLY A 48 15.56 -1.95 -11.02
C GLY A 48 15.49 -0.59 -11.72
N ASP A 49 14.33 0.07 -11.76
CA ASP A 49 14.12 1.37 -12.43
C ASP A 49 14.39 2.56 -11.50
N VAL A 50 15.47 2.48 -10.71
CA VAL A 50 15.98 3.52 -9.81
C VAL A 50 17.51 3.42 -9.69
N GLY A 51 18.16 4.56 -9.50
CA GLY A 51 19.63 4.65 -9.36
C GLY A 51 20.16 3.86 -8.17
N TYR A 52 19.52 3.96 -7.01
CA TYR A 52 19.94 3.28 -5.79
C TYR A 52 19.87 1.74 -5.84
N ASN A 53 19.14 1.16 -6.81
CA ASN A 53 19.13 -0.28 -7.10
C ASN A 53 20.10 -0.67 -8.24
N GLY A 54 20.99 0.24 -8.63
CA GLY A 54 22.07 -0.03 -9.59
C GLY A 54 21.67 0.11 -11.05
N HIS A 55 20.62 0.86 -11.38
CA HIS A 55 20.31 1.14 -12.79
C HIS A 55 21.51 1.84 -13.46
N PRO A 56 22.00 1.38 -14.64
CA PRO A 56 23.29 1.82 -15.16
C PRO A 56 23.33 3.27 -15.66
N ILE A 57 22.21 3.79 -16.18
CA ILE A 57 22.17 5.13 -16.84
C ILE A 57 21.11 6.10 -16.30
N LEU A 58 19.97 5.60 -15.82
CA LEU A 58 18.86 6.38 -15.26
C LEU A 58 19.36 7.33 -14.15
N LYS A 59 18.72 8.51 -14.06
CA LYS A 59 19.06 9.55 -13.10
C LYS A 59 17.86 9.78 -12.18
N THR A 60 17.98 9.33 -10.93
CA THR A 60 16.95 9.53 -9.90
C THR A 60 17.57 10.11 -8.61
N PRO A 61 18.23 11.29 -8.67
CA PRO A 61 18.97 11.82 -7.53
C PRO A 61 18.11 12.05 -6.28
N ASN A 62 16.82 12.36 -6.43
CA ASN A 62 15.93 12.61 -5.29
C ASN A 62 15.57 11.31 -4.57
N LEU A 63 15.20 10.27 -5.32
CA LEU A 63 14.95 8.92 -4.78
C LEU A 63 16.23 8.29 -4.23
N ASP A 64 17.38 8.52 -4.87
CA ASP A 64 18.68 8.05 -4.38
C ASP A 64 19.05 8.72 -3.05
N THR A 65 18.71 10.01 -2.90
CA THR A 65 18.89 10.75 -1.65
C THR A 65 17.91 10.26 -0.58
N ALA A 66 16.64 10.07 -0.92
CA ALA A 66 15.65 9.49 0.00
C ALA A 66 16.03 8.08 0.48
N ALA A 67 16.58 7.25 -0.41
CA ALA A 67 17.10 5.93 -0.06
C ALA A 67 18.31 6.01 0.89
N ARG A 68 19.14 7.05 0.78
CA ARG A 68 20.31 7.29 1.64
C ARG A 68 19.95 7.90 2.99
N GLU A 69 18.85 8.65 3.09
CA GLU A 69 18.48 9.39 4.29
C GLU A 69 17.36 8.71 5.09
N GLY A 70 16.50 7.93 4.44
CA GLY A 70 15.39 7.22 5.06
C GLY A 70 15.64 5.73 5.28
N LEU A 71 14.54 4.99 5.34
CA LEU A 71 14.48 3.54 5.29
C LEU A 71 14.30 3.09 3.84
N ARG A 72 15.33 2.45 3.27
CA ARG A 72 15.25 1.75 1.98
C ARG A 72 14.79 0.31 2.20
N PHE A 73 13.75 -0.10 1.48
CA PHE A 73 13.32 -1.50 1.48
C PHE A 73 13.97 -2.24 0.32
N ASP A 74 14.82 -3.22 0.63
CA ASP A 74 15.45 -4.03 -0.41
C ASP A 74 14.47 -5.10 -0.95
N ARG A 75 13.44 -5.44 -0.16
CA ARG A 75 12.40 -6.43 -0.50
C ARG A 75 10.99 -5.93 -0.21
N PHE A 76 10.49 -5.02 -1.04
CA PHE A 76 9.11 -4.51 -0.97
C PHE A 76 8.25 -5.00 -2.14
N TYR A 77 7.10 -5.59 -1.84
CA TYR A 77 6.22 -6.23 -2.81
C TYR A 77 4.89 -5.49 -2.98
N ALA A 78 4.54 -5.17 -4.22
CA ALA A 78 3.15 -4.89 -4.58
C ALA A 78 2.27 -6.11 -4.25
N ALA A 79 1.09 -5.89 -3.67
CA ALA A 79 0.17 -6.98 -3.30
C ALA A 79 -0.33 -7.78 -4.51
N ALA A 80 -0.20 -7.23 -5.72
CA ALA A 80 -0.56 -7.88 -6.97
C ALA A 80 0.34 -7.37 -8.11
N PRO A 81 0.50 -8.15 -9.20
CA PRO A 81 1.30 -7.72 -10.34
C PRO A 81 0.48 -6.84 -11.30
N SER A 82 -0.35 -5.95 -10.76
CA SER A 82 -1.25 -5.06 -11.53
C SER A 82 -1.69 -3.85 -10.69
N CYS A 83 -1.94 -2.74 -11.39
CA CYS A 83 -2.28 -1.42 -10.83
C CYS A 83 -3.51 -1.35 -9.91
N SER A 84 -4.75 -1.51 -10.41
CA SER A 84 -5.97 -1.40 -9.57
C SER A 84 -5.93 -2.32 -8.33
N PRO A 85 -5.53 -3.61 -8.46
CA PRO A 85 -5.42 -4.49 -7.31
C PRO A 85 -4.46 -3.97 -6.22
N THR A 86 -3.25 -3.51 -6.58
CA THR A 86 -2.31 -2.96 -5.61
C THR A 86 -2.80 -1.67 -4.96
N ARG A 87 -3.42 -0.77 -5.73
CA ARG A 87 -4.02 0.47 -5.20
C ARG A 87 -5.10 0.18 -4.15
N ALA A 88 -5.94 -0.83 -4.40
CA ALA A 88 -6.96 -1.27 -3.45
C ALA A 88 -6.32 -1.81 -2.16
N SER A 89 -5.22 -2.55 -2.30
CA SER A 89 -4.47 -3.11 -1.16
C SER A 89 -3.89 -2.03 -0.26
N VAL A 90 -3.33 -0.96 -0.83
CA VAL A 90 -2.79 0.17 -0.05
C VAL A 90 -3.88 0.82 0.77
N LEU A 91 -5.08 1.00 0.21
CA LEU A 91 -6.17 1.66 0.94
C LEU A 91 -6.81 0.78 1.99
N THR A 92 -6.63 -0.54 1.99
CA THR A 92 -7.41 -1.45 2.84
C THR A 92 -6.57 -2.38 3.71
N GLY A 93 -5.30 -2.61 3.37
CA GLY A 93 -4.44 -3.59 4.04
C GLY A 93 -4.70 -5.03 3.65
N ARG A 94 -5.45 -5.25 2.57
CA ARG A 94 -6.02 -6.56 2.20
C ARG A 94 -5.61 -6.97 0.81
N ASN A 95 -5.45 -8.27 0.61
CA ASN A 95 -5.28 -8.85 -0.70
C ASN A 95 -6.49 -8.46 -1.57
N PRO A 96 -6.26 -7.91 -2.78
CA PRO A 96 -7.32 -7.33 -3.58
C PRO A 96 -8.38 -8.32 -4.05
N ASN A 97 -8.08 -9.63 -4.05
CA ASN A 97 -9.07 -10.65 -4.38
C ASN A 97 -10.16 -10.77 -3.30
N ARG A 98 -9.88 -10.40 -2.04
CA ARG A 98 -10.90 -10.38 -0.96
C ARG A 98 -12.08 -9.47 -1.30
N MET A 99 -11.79 -8.39 -2.03
CA MET A 99 -12.77 -7.39 -2.45
C MET A 99 -13.11 -7.47 -3.94
N GLY A 100 -12.67 -8.51 -4.64
CA GLY A 100 -12.98 -8.72 -6.06
C GLY A 100 -12.30 -7.74 -7.04
N VAL A 101 -11.21 -7.08 -6.63
CA VAL A 101 -10.39 -6.24 -7.53
C VAL A 101 -9.34 -7.14 -8.18
N PHE A 102 -9.77 -7.98 -9.12
CA PHE A 102 -8.91 -9.05 -9.65
C PHE A 102 -7.86 -8.58 -10.67
N SER A 103 -8.12 -7.45 -11.33
CA SER A 103 -7.29 -6.94 -12.42
C SER A 103 -7.53 -5.44 -12.62
N TRP A 104 -6.80 -4.84 -13.56
CA TRP A 104 -6.94 -3.43 -13.90
C TRP A 104 -8.37 -3.09 -14.31
N GLY A 105 -8.83 -1.91 -13.91
CA GLY A 105 -10.16 -1.39 -14.23
C GLY A 105 -11.30 -1.88 -13.32
N HIS A 106 -11.08 -2.94 -12.52
CA HIS A 106 -12.07 -3.40 -11.52
C HIS A 106 -12.20 -2.36 -10.40
N ALA A 107 -13.42 -2.15 -9.90
CA ALA A 107 -13.67 -1.16 -8.86
C ALA A 107 -13.51 -1.76 -7.46
N ILE A 108 -13.06 -0.95 -6.51
CA ILE A 108 -13.12 -1.30 -5.08
C ILE A 108 -14.59 -1.52 -4.68
N ARG A 109 -14.83 -2.44 -3.74
CA ARG A 109 -16.16 -2.62 -3.15
C ARG A 109 -16.50 -1.42 -2.29
N PRO A 110 -17.70 -0.82 -2.41
CA PRO A 110 -18.14 0.27 -1.53
C PRO A 110 -18.22 -0.08 -0.04
N GLN A 111 -18.14 -1.37 0.30
CA GLN A 111 -18.16 -1.88 1.67
C GLN A 111 -16.78 -1.90 2.34
N GLU A 112 -15.69 -1.77 1.58
CA GLU A 112 -14.36 -1.69 2.18
C GLU A 112 -14.22 -0.42 3.00
N VAL A 113 -13.47 -0.52 4.09
CA VAL A 113 -13.07 0.63 4.91
C VAL A 113 -11.68 1.04 4.46
N THR A 114 -11.52 2.29 4.03
CA THR A 114 -10.21 2.78 3.56
C THR A 114 -9.41 3.45 4.68
N ILE A 115 -8.07 3.53 4.51
CA ILE A 115 -7.18 4.33 5.37
C ILE A 115 -7.72 5.76 5.49
N ALA A 116 -8.15 6.37 4.38
CA ALA A 116 -8.62 7.76 4.38
C ALA A 116 -9.90 7.91 5.23
N GLU A 117 -10.84 6.97 5.16
CA GLU A 117 -12.05 7.00 5.99
C GLU A 117 -11.71 6.89 7.48
N VAL A 118 -10.75 6.05 7.84
CA VAL A 118 -10.29 5.91 9.23
C VAL A 118 -9.57 7.18 9.68
N LEU A 119 -8.57 7.65 8.92
CA LEU A 119 -7.79 8.83 9.29
C LEU A 119 -8.65 10.08 9.39
N LYS A 120 -9.63 10.25 8.50
CA LYS A 120 -10.59 11.35 8.59
C LYS A 120 -11.37 11.33 9.91
N ARG A 121 -11.77 10.15 10.40
CA ARG A 121 -12.42 10.00 11.73
C ARG A 121 -11.46 10.31 12.87
N GLU A 122 -10.19 9.95 12.71
CA GLU A 122 -9.12 10.31 13.66
C GLU A 122 -8.69 11.79 13.57
N GLY A 123 -9.39 12.61 12.77
CA GLY A 123 -9.20 14.05 12.69
C GLY A 123 -8.13 14.50 11.70
N TYR A 124 -7.70 13.63 10.77
CA TYR A 124 -6.86 14.03 9.66
C TYR A 124 -7.66 14.76 8.58
N VAL A 125 -7.02 15.71 7.91
CA VAL A 125 -7.52 16.32 6.67
C VAL A 125 -6.95 15.56 5.49
N THR A 126 -7.82 15.04 4.62
CA THR A 126 -7.46 13.98 3.67
C THR A 126 -7.50 14.43 2.20
N GLY A 127 -6.52 14.02 1.41
CA GLY A 127 -6.36 14.43 0.01
C GLY A 127 -5.95 13.28 -0.93
N HIS A 128 -6.52 13.21 -2.14
CA HIS A 128 -6.09 12.29 -3.20
C HIS A 128 -5.78 13.01 -4.53
N PHE A 129 -4.61 12.73 -5.11
CA PHE A 129 -4.10 13.42 -6.29
C PHE A 129 -3.54 12.42 -7.31
N GLY A 130 -3.97 12.52 -8.56
CA GLY A 130 -3.50 11.65 -9.65
C GLY A 130 -4.40 10.44 -9.94
N LYS A 131 -3.83 9.30 -10.28
CA LYS A 131 -4.52 8.12 -10.82
C LYS A 131 -5.28 7.38 -9.73
N TRP A 132 -6.61 7.42 -9.74
CA TRP A 132 -7.47 6.69 -8.81
C TRP A 132 -7.53 5.20 -9.14
N HIS A 133 -8.02 4.86 -10.34
CA HIS A 133 -8.12 3.50 -10.88
C HIS A 133 -8.84 2.43 -10.02
N LEU A 134 -9.63 2.87 -9.04
CA LEU A 134 -10.49 2.03 -8.20
C LEU A 134 -11.98 2.31 -8.42
N GLY A 135 -12.32 3.21 -9.33
CA GLY A 135 -13.67 3.74 -9.40
C GLY A 135 -13.85 4.77 -10.49
N SER A 136 -15.12 5.14 -10.72
CA SER A 136 -15.41 6.37 -11.44
C SER A 136 -15.04 7.55 -10.54
N VAL A 137 -14.49 8.60 -11.13
CA VAL A 137 -14.17 9.87 -10.48
C VAL A 137 -15.26 10.91 -10.73
N LYS A 138 -16.53 10.49 -10.88
CA LYS A 138 -17.68 11.41 -10.90
C LYS A 138 -18.18 11.65 -9.48
N ALA A 139 -18.74 12.82 -9.20
CA ALA A 139 -19.23 13.17 -7.87
C ALA A 139 -20.32 12.21 -7.35
N ASP A 140 -21.15 11.65 -8.25
CA ASP A 140 -22.23 10.70 -7.93
C ASP A 140 -21.77 9.23 -7.81
N SER A 141 -20.50 8.93 -8.07
CA SER A 141 -19.98 7.57 -8.01
C SER A 141 -19.77 7.12 -6.55
N PRO A 142 -20.34 5.98 -6.11
CA PRO A 142 -20.16 5.45 -4.75
C PRO A 142 -18.73 5.00 -4.45
N VAL A 143 -17.87 4.97 -5.47
CA VAL A 143 -16.46 4.55 -5.39
C VAL A 143 -15.51 5.65 -5.90
N ASN A 144 -15.95 6.91 -5.92
CA ASN A 144 -15.03 8.04 -6.14
C ASN A 144 -14.13 8.25 -4.89
N PRO A 145 -13.06 9.05 -5.01
CA PRO A 145 -12.19 9.31 -3.86
C PRO A 145 -12.95 9.90 -2.65
N GLY A 146 -13.89 10.82 -2.86
CA GLY A 146 -14.69 11.42 -1.78
C GLY A 146 -15.47 10.40 -0.94
N ASN A 147 -16.12 9.44 -1.60
CA ASN A 147 -16.83 8.33 -0.97
C ASN A 147 -15.91 7.24 -0.40
N ASN A 148 -14.61 7.37 -0.61
CA ASN A 148 -13.55 6.56 -0.02
C ASN A 148 -12.72 7.37 0.98
N GLY A 149 -13.27 8.44 1.55
CA GLY A 149 -12.72 9.14 2.70
C GLY A 149 -11.92 10.41 2.41
N PHE A 150 -11.69 10.79 1.14
CA PHE A 150 -10.87 11.96 0.80
C PHE A 150 -11.66 13.28 0.75
N ASP A 151 -11.30 14.25 1.59
CA ASP A 151 -11.91 15.60 1.63
C ASP A 151 -11.63 16.39 0.35
N ARG A 152 -10.38 16.33 -0.12
CA ARG A 152 -9.93 16.95 -1.36
C ARG A 152 -9.52 15.90 -2.38
N TRP A 153 -9.96 16.02 -3.64
CA TRP A 153 -9.37 15.20 -4.69
C TRP A 153 -9.35 15.82 -6.08
N VAL A 154 -8.21 15.65 -6.76
CA VAL A 154 -8.00 15.94 -8.18
C VAL A 154 -7.47 14.66 -8.82
N SER A 155 -8.31 13.94 -9.56
CA SER A 155 -8.02 12.54 -9.89
C SER A 155 -8.40 12.14 -11.30
N ALA A 156 -7.63 11.23 -11.88
CA ALA A 156 -7.97 10.53 -13.12
C ALA A 156 -8.59 9.16 -12.80
N PRO A 157 -9.64 8.71 -13.52
CA PRO A 157 -10.21 7.38 -13.30
C PRO A 157 -9.29 6.24 -13.75
N ASN A 158 -8.27 6.55 -14.55
CA ASN A 158 -7.29 5.62 -15.11
C ASN A 158 -5.98 6.37 -15.38
N PHE A 159 -5.09 5.79 -16.19
CA PHE A 159 -3.91 6.43 -16.76
C PHE A 159 -4.21 7.84 -17.28
N TYR A 160 -3.25 8.74 -17.06
CA TYR A 160 -3.25 10.10 -17.57
C TYR A 160 -1.81 10.50 -17.91
N ASP A 161 -1.66 11.30 -18.96
CA ASP A 161 -0.38 11.75 -19.53
C ASP A 161 -0.25 13.28 -19.30
N ASN A 162 0.75 13.90 -19.89
CA ASN A 162 0.95 15.35 -19.95
C ASN A 162 -0.28 16.07 -20.51
N ASN A 163 -0.53 17.25 -19.97
CA ASN A 163 -1.72 18.05 -20.27
C ASN A 163 -3.05 17.26 -20.15
N PRO A 164 -3.26 16.53 -19.04
CA PRO A 164 -4.38 15.62 -18.87
C PRO A 164 -5.69 16.38 -18.69
N THR A 165 -6.77 15.63 -18.95
CA THR A 165 -8.09 15.94 -18.44
C THR A 165 -8.29 15.15 -17.15
N MET A 166 -8.38 15.87 -16.02
CA MET A 166 -8.54 15.31 -14.68
C MET A 166 -9.96 15.59 -14.17
N SER A 167 -10.34 14.96 -13.06
CA SER A 167 -11.54 15.31 -12.33
C SER A 167 -11.20 16.01 -11.03
N ASP A 168 -11.65 17.24 -10.88
CA ASP A 168 -11.55 18.05 -9.67
C ASP A 168 -12.89 18.02 -8.94
N GLN A 169 -12.99 17.26 -7.84
CA GLN A 169 -14.23 17.07 -7.08
C GLN A 169 -15.43 16.62 -7.96
N GLY A 170 -15.15 15.80 -8.98
CA GLY A 170 -16.17 15.27 -9.89
C GLY A 170 -16.40 16.12 -11.13
N ARG A 171 -15.79 17.30 -11.22
CA ARG A 171 -15.85 18.19 -12.37
C ARG A 171 -14.64 18.00 -13.27
N GLU A 172 -14.87 17.83 -14.55
CA GLU A 172 -13.80 17.72 -15.54
C GLU A 172 -12.99 19.03 -15.62
N VAL A 173 -11.66 18.93 -15.53
CA VAL A 173 -10.73 20.05 -15.65
C VAL A 173 -9.57 19.67 -16.57
N LYS A 174 -9.20 20.58 -17.47
CA LYS A 174 -8.00 20.43 -18.32
C LYS A 174 -6.82 21.06 -17.60
N MET A 175 -5.76 20.29 -17.42
CA MET A 175 -4.54 20.75 -16.78
C MET A 175 -3.41 20.82 -17.82
N LYS A 176 -2.39 21.63 -17.55
CA LYS A 176 -1.24 21.81 -18.45
C LYS A 176 0.04 21.53 -17.67
N GLY A 177 0.96 20.77 -18.27
CA GLY A 177 2.22 20.38 -17.63
C GLY A 177 2.51 18.89 -17.74
N GLU A 178 3.61 18.49 -17.11
CA GLU A 178 4.06 17.10 -17.02
C GLU A 178 3.18 16.31 -16.03
N SER A 179 2.89 15.04 -16.35
CA SER A 179 1.95 14.18 -15.61
C SER A 179 2.22 14.06 -14.10
N SER A 180 3.47 13.79 -13.70
CA SER A 180 3.87 13.57 -12.31
C SER A 180 3.87 14.90 -11.55
N ALA A 181 4.37 15.96 -12.19
CA ALA A 181 4.32 17.32 -11.69
C ALA A 181 2.88 17.79 -11.43
N ILE A 182 1.93 17.50 -12.32
CA ILE A 182 0.51 17.87 -12.12
C ILE A 182 -0.08 17.24 -10.86
N ALA A 183 0.23 15.97 -10.58
CA ALA A 183 -0.23 15.30 -9.38
C ALA A 183 0.37 15.93 -8.11
N VAL A 184 1.68 16.21 -8.11
CA VAL A 184 2.36 16.89 -6.99
C VAL A 184 1.84 18.31 -6.81
N ASP A 185 1.64 19.07 -7.89
CA ASP A 185 1.21 20.46 -7.84
C ASP A 185 -0.20 20.60 -7.27
N ALA A 186 -1.11 19.74 -7.72
CA ALA A 186 -2.46 19.67 -7.16
C ALA A 186 -2.43 19.34 -5.66
N ALA A 187 -1.53 18.45 -5.23
CA ALA A 187 -1.35 18.11 -3.82
C ALA A 187 -0.80 19.30 -3.03
N LEU A 188 0.28 19.91 -3.51
CA LEU A 188 0.93 21.06 -2.87
C LEU A 188 0.01 22.27 -2.77
N ASP A 189 -0.77 22.55 -3.81
CA ASP A 189 -1.74 23.66 -3.80
C ASP A 189 -2.79 23.49 -2.71
N TRP A 190 -3.25 22.26 -2.45
CA TRP A 190 -4.12 21.97 -1.32
C TRP A 190 -3.37 22.00 0.02
N MET A 191 -2.17 21.43 0.08
CA MET A 191 -1.36 21.37 1.30
C MET A 191 -1.03 22.77 1.84
N LYS A 192 -0.75 23.75 0.96
CA LYS A 192 -0.47 25.14 1.34
C LYS A 192 -1.49 25.72 2.34
N ASP A 193 -2.75 25.34 2.21
CA ASP A 193 -3.80 25.77 3.13
C ASP A 193 -4.06 24.76 4.24
N ALA A 194 -4.04 23.46 3.92
CA ALA A 194 -4.29 22.41 4.92
C ALA A 194 -3.30 22.45 6.09
N VAL A 195 -2.01 22.72 5.82
CA VAL A 195 -0.95 22.76 6.84
C VAL A 195 -1.02 23.99 7.76
N LYS A 196 -1.85 24.98 7.43
CA LYS A 196 -2.10 26.13 8.33
C LYS A 196 -3.03 25.76 9.49
N GLY A 197 -3.71 24.61 9.42
CA GLY A 197 -4.72 24.20 10.39
C GLY A 197 -4.21 23.40 11.59
N ASP A 198 -5.17 23.14 12.48
CA ASP A 198 -5.27 22.12 13.54
C ASP A 198 -4.81 20.69 13.23
N ALA A 199 -5.16 20.22 12.05
CA ALA A 199 -5.22 18.80 11.76
C ALA A 199 -3.97 18.31 11.03
N PRO A 200 -3.43 17.12 11.37
CA PRO A 200 -2.45 16.47 10.52
C PRO A 200 -3.07 16.14 9.16
N ILE A 201 -2.26 16.08 8.11
CA ILE A 201 -2.73 15.78 6.77
C ILE A 201 -2.45 14.32 6.40
N PHE A 202 -3.38 13.73 5.64
CA PHE A 202 -3.18 12.47 4.93
C PHE A 202 -3.31 12.72 3.44
N ALA A 203 -2.26 12.43 2.66
CA ALA A 203 -2.28 12.61 1.22
C ALA A 203 -1.90 11.32 0.50
N VAL A 204 -2.61 11.03 -0.58
CA VAL A 204 -2.27 9.99 -1.54
C VAL A 204 -1.97 10.64 -2.89
N ILE A 205 -0.75 10.45 -3.38
CA ILE A 205 -0.25 11.04 -4.62
C ILE A 205 0.18 9.89 -5.55
N TRP A 206 -0.62 9.63 -6.56
CA TRP A 206 -0.51 8.45 -7.41
C TRP A 206 -0.26 8.88 -8.85
N PHE A 207 0.96 8.70 -9.34
CA PHE A 207 1.36 9.14 -10.67
C PHE A 207 0.69 8.31 -11.78
N GLY A 208 0.59 8.92 -12.97
CA GLY A 208 0.23 8.23 -14.21
C GLY A 208 1.44 7.62 -14.94
N SER A 209 2.64 8.05 -14.59
CA SER A 209 3.90 7.62 -15.22
C SER A 209 4.61 6.50 -14.45
N PRO A 210 5.49 5.69 -15.09
CA PRO A 210 5.85 5.71 -16.51
C PRO A 210 4.98 4.76 -17.38
N HIS A 211 3.66 4.74 -17.20
CA HIS A 211 2.79 3.84 -17.96
C HIS A 211 2.69 4.29 -19.42
N LEU A 212 2.59 3.32 -20.35
CA LEU A 212 2.45 3.61 -21.79
C LEU A 212 1.17 4.40 -22.12
N PRO A 213 1.18 5.27 -23.15
CA PRO A 213 2.30 5.67 -24.01
C PRO A 213 3.32 6.57 -23.31
N TYR A 214 4.59 6.57 -23.78
CA TYR A 214 5.64 7.41 -23.19
C TYR A 214 5.74 8.77 -23.87
N ASN A 215 5.73 9.81 -23.07
CA ASN A 215 5.77 11.20 -23.50
C ASN A 215 6.47 12.05 -22.42
N SER A 216 7.79 11.91 -22.31
CA SER A 216 8.58 12.66 -21.34
C SER A 216 8.71 14.14 -21.73
N ASP A 217 8.94 14.99 -20.73
CA ASP A 217 9.47 16.32 -20.99
C ASP A 217 10.83 16.25 -21.71
N SER A 218 11.00 17.11 -22.73
CA SER A 218 12.21 17.19 -23.56
C SER A 218 13.50 17.45 -22.77
N ALA A 219 13.42 18.16 -21.64
CA ALA A 219 14.56 18.43 -20.78
C ALA A 219 15.08 17.14 -20.13
N ASN A 220 14.18 16.27 -19.69
CA ASN A 220 14.54 14.96 -19.12
C ASN A 220 15.08 14.02 -20.20
N GLU A 221 14.50 14.04 -21.40
CA GLU A 221 14.98 13.22 -22.53
C GLU A 221 16.43 13.53 -22.92
N THR A 222 16.85 14.78 -22.79
CA THR A 222 18.20 15.21 -23.18
C THR A 222 19.28 14.51 -22.36
N LEU A 223 18.97 14.08 -21.13
CA LEU A 223 19.85 13.30 -20.27
C LEU A 223 20.19 11.91 -20.84
N TYR A 224 19.38 11.42 -21.78
CA TYR A 224 19.49 10.09 -22.40
C TYR A 224 19.55 10.17 -23.92
N SER A 225 20.19 11.22 -24.44
CA SER A 225 20.27 11.50 -25.89
C SER A 225 20.92 10.38 -26.71
N ASP A 226 21.77 9.57 -26.09
CA ASP A 226 22.43 8.40 -26.67
C ASP A 226 21.51 7.16 -26.79
N GLN A 227 20.34 7.18 -26.15
CA GLN A 227 19.36 6.09 -26.18
C GLN A 227 18.40 6.18 -27.37
N ARG A 228 17.83 5.03 -27.75
CA ARG A 228 16.75 4.97 -28.74
C ARG A 228 15.51 5.70 -28.21
N LYS A 229 14.74 6.36 -29.11
CA LYS A 229 13.58 7.20 -28.78
C LYS A 229 12.70 6.63 -27.65
N LYS A 230 12.18 5.40 -27.82
CA LYS A 230 11.31 4.77 -26.83
C LYS A 230 11.95 4.62 -25.43
N MET A 231 13.25 4.30 -25.39
CA MET A 231 13.99 4.18 -24.12
C MET A 231 14.28 5.55 -23.52
N ARG A 232 14.64 6.53 -24.35
CA ARG A 232 14.84 7.92 -23.93
C ARG A 232 13.58 8.53 -23.31
N GLU A 233 12.42 8.32 -23.94
CA GLU A 233 11.11 8.74 -23.41
C GLU A 233 10.80 8.04 -22.08
N TYR A 234 10.98 6.71 -21.99
CA TYR A 234 10.76 5.95 -20.75
C TYR A 234 11.64 6.41 -19.59
N LEU A 235 12.95 6.56 -19.83
CA LEU A 235 13.89 7.06 -18.82
C LEU A 235 13.59 8.51 -18.44
N GLY A 236 13.15 9.32 -19.39
CA GLY A 236 12.75 10.70 -19.14
C GLY A 236 11.51 10.82 -18.24
N GLU A 237 10.54 9.91 -18.37
CA GLU A 237 9.38 9.84 -17.45
C GLU A 237 9.79 9.42 -16.04
N LEU A 238 10.68 8.44 -15.91
CA LEU A 238 11.25 8.04 -14.62
C LEU A 238 11.98 9.21 -13.93
N THR A 239 12.71 10.02 -14.69
CA THR A 239 13.32 11.25 -14.18
C THR A 239 12.27 12.32 -13.84
N GLY A 240 11.18 12.41 -14.61
CA GLY A 240 10.05 13.28 -14.29
C GLY A 240 9.41 12.94 -12.95
N ILE A 241 9.24 11.64 -12.65
CA ILE A 241 8.79 11.14 -11.36
C ILE A 241 9.75 11.54 -10.24
N ASP A 242 11.06 11.36 -10.46
CA ASP A 242 12.08 11.74 -9.49
C ASP A 242 12.07 13.25 -9.20
N ASN A 243 11.96 14.08 -10.24
CA ASN A 243 11.85 15.53 -10.12
C ASN A 243 10.59 15.96 -9.35
N ALA A 244 9.45 15.34 -9.65
CA ALA A 244 8.19 15.59 -8.95
C ALA A 244 8.30 15.19 -7.46
N TYR A 245 8.93 14.05 -7.18
CA TYR A 245 9.22 13.60 -5.82
C TYR A 245 10.16 14.56 -5.07
N GLY A 246 11.23 15.03 -5.73
CA GLY A 246 12.13 16.05 -5.19
C GLY A 246 11.39 17.33 -4.82
N ARG A 247 10.56 17.85 -5.73
CA ARG A 247 9.74 19.05 -5.47
C ARG A 247 8.80 18.86 -4.29
N LEU A 248 8.20 17.68 -4.12
CA LEU A 248 7.39 17.36 -2.95
C LEU A 248 8.24 17.45 -1.67
N ARG A 249 9.41 16.80 -1.63
CA ARG A 249 10.33 16.84 -0.46
C ARG A 249 10.73 18.27 -0.08
N ASP A 250 11.09 19.07 -1.08
CA ASP A 250 11.49 20.48 -0.88
C ASP A 250 10.32 21.29 -0.32
N SER A 251 9.12 21.13 -0.89
CA SER A 251 7.93 21.85 -0.45
C SER A 251 7.51 21.48 0.97
N LEU A 252 7.66 20.22 1.39
CA LEU A 252 7.41 19.83 2.79
C LEU A 252 8.37 20.52 3.77
N THR A 253 9.59 20.80 3.32
CA THR A 253 10.60 21.56 4.08
C THR A 253 10.21 23.03 4.15
N GLU A 254 9.80 23.62 3.02
CA GLU A 254 9.31 25.01 2.95
C GLU A 254 8.06 25.22 3.82
N PHE A 255 7.16 24.24 3.88
CA PHE A 255 5.98 24.28 4.75
C PHE A 255 6.32 24.04 6.23
N GLY A 256 7.55 23.67 6.57
CA GLY A 256 7.98 23.41 7.95
C GLY A 256 7.41 22.13 8.57
N ILE A 257 6.89 21.21 7.75
CA ILE A 257 6.27 19.96 8.23
C ILE A 257 7.12 18.70 7.95
N ARG A 258 8.24 18.84 7.23
CA ARG A 258 9.09 17.74 6.78
C ARG A 258 9.51 16.77 7.89
N ASP A 259 9.88 17.30 9.06
CA ASP A 259 10.42 16.48 10.14
C ASP A 259 9.39 15.49 10.67
N ASN A 260 8.15 15.94 10.92
CA ASN A 260 7.05 15.10 11.39
C ASN A 260 6.09 14.69 10.26
N THR A 261 6.65 14.31 9.11
CA THR A 261 5.89 13.72 8.00
C THR A 261 6.47 12.36 7.66
N LEU A 262 5.62 11.33 7.68
CA LEU A 262 5.89 10.03 7.08
C LEU A 262 5.62 10.14 5.58
N LEU A 263 6.67 10.15 4.78
CA LEU A 263 6.63 10.16 3.32
C LEU A 263 7.05 8.79 2.80
N TRP A 264 6.13 8.05 2.17
CA TRP A 264 6.37 6.68 1.72
C TRP A 264 6.17 6.57 0.22
N TYR A 265 7.26 6.30 -0.50
CA TYR A 265 7.28 6.09 -1.95
C TYR A 265 7.29 4.60 -2.30
N THR A 266 6.52 4.20 -3.31
CA THR A 266 6.60 2.88 -3.94
C THR A 266 6.09 2.85 -5.40
N SER A 267 5.89 1.67 -5.98
CA SER A 267 5.28 1.43 -7.30
C SER A 267 4.14 0.43 -7.18
N ASP A 268 3.17 0.48 -8.10
CA ASP A 268 1.97 -0.36 -8.05
C ASP A 268 2.14 -1.78 -8.59
N ASN A 269 3.18 -2.04 -9.37
CA ASN A 269 3.58 -3.37 -9.82
C ASN A 269 5.00 -3.38 -10.39
N GLY A 270 5.54 -4.57 -10.62
CA GLY A 270 6.87 -4.76 -11.19
C GLY A 270 7.00 -4.33 -12.66
N ALA A 271 8.19 -4.56 -13.20
CA ALA A 271 8.70 -3.90 -14.40
C ALA A 271 7.86 -4.11 -15.67
N LEU A 272 7.76 -3.07 -16.49
CA LEU A 272 7.24 -3.20 -17.86
C LEU A 272 8.13 -4.09 -18.71
N ARG A 273 7.50 -5.07 -19.37
CA ARG A 273 8.19 -5.95 -20.30
C ARG A 273 8.85 -5.14 -21.44
N LYS A 274 10.12 -5.44 -21.73
CA LYS A 274 10.97 -4.88 -22.80
C LYS A 274 11.64 -3.54 -22.52
N VAL A 275 11.19 -2.75 -21.54
CA VAL A 275 11.80 -1.43 -21.27
C VAL A 275 12.10 -1.20 -19.80
N GLY A 276 11.26 -1.68 -18.88
CA GLY A 276 11.52 -1.59 -17.45
C GLY A 276 12.53 -2.63 -16.99
N SER A 277 13.18 -2.32 -15.87
CA SER A 277 14.16 -3.16 -15.21
C SER A 277 13.57 -3.78 -13.95
N SER A 278 13.58 -5.11 -13.89
CA SER A 278 13.25 -5.88 -12.68
C SER A 278 14.47 -6.12 -11.78
N GLY A 279 15.63 -5.51 -12.06
CA GLY A 279 16.91 -5.89 -11.43
C GLY A 279 17.38 -7.30 -11.83
N GLY A 280 16.84 -7.84 -12.92
CA GLY A 280 17.10 -9.21 -13.38
C GLY A 280 16.25 -10.28 -12.70
N ALA A 281 15.27 -9.90 -11.87
CA ALA A 281 14.27 -10.82 -11.33
C ALA A 281 13.35 -11.36 -12.44
N ARG A 282 12.87 -12.59 -12.29
CA ARG A 282 12.04 -13.28 -13.29
C ARG A 282 10.65 -12.65 -13.39
N GLY A 283 10.16 -12.53 -14.63
CA GLY A 283 8.84 -11.95 -14.90
C GLY A 283 8.86 -10.43 -14.98
N GLY A 284 7.67 -9.85 -14.87
CA GLY A 284 7.38 -8.42 -15.03
C GLY A 284 5.89 -8.20 -14.70
N LYS A 285 5.35 -7.02 -15.00
CA LYS A 285 3.90 -6.75 -14.88
C LYS A 285 3.04 -7.93 -15.37
N HIS A 286 2.00 -8.27 -14.60
CA HIS A 286 1.12 -9.45 -14.71
C HIS A 286 1.67 -10.81 -14.26
N SER A 287 2.90 -10.88 -13.76
CA SER A 287 3.53 -12.11 -13.26
C SER A 287 3.64 -12.13 -11.74
N VAL A 288 3.35 -13.27 -11.09
CA VAL A 288 3.53 -13.45 -9.62
C VAL A 288 4.99 -13.80 -9.25
N TYR A 289 5.86 -14.01 -10.23
CA TYR A 289 7.32 -14.03 -10.02
C TYR A 289 7.84 -12.66 -9.52
N GLU A 290 9.02 -12.65 -8.90
CA GLU A 290 9.66 -11.49 -8.25
C GLU A 290 9.63 -10.24 -9.14
N GLY A 291 9.94 -10.36 -10.44
CA GLY A 291 9.98 -9.22 -11.35
C GLY A 291 8.64 -8.51 -11.59
N GLY A 292 7.51 -9.14 -11.24
CA GLY A 292 6.18 -8.55 -11.33
C GLY A 292 5.60 -8.05 -10.02
N LEU A 293 6.16 -8.46 -8.87
CA LEU A 293 5.71 -8.06 -7.54
C LEU A 293 6.69 -7.12 -6.84
N LEU A 294 7.99 -7.37 -6.99
CA LEU A 294 9.04 -6.60 -6.34
C LEU A 294 9.13 -5.20 -6.97
N VAL A 295 9.07 -4.18 -6.13
CA VAL A 295 8.98 -2.76 -6.51
C VAL A 295 9.96 -1.92 -5.71
N PRO A 296 10.41 -0.76 -6.24
CA PRO A 296 11.20 0.18 -5.45
C PRO A 296 10.36 0.69 -4.28
N ALA A 297 10.97 0.90 -3.12
CA ALA A 297 10.31 1.55 -1.99
C ALA A 297 11.29 2.23 -1.03
N VAL A 298 10.92 3.43 -0.60
CA VAL A 298 11.64 4.20 0.43
C VAL A 298 10.62 4.86 1.36
N LEU A 299 10.95 4.93 2.65
CA LEU A 299 10.15 5.63 3.66
C LEU A 299 11.02 6.62 4.39
N GLU A 300 10.58 7.87 4.41
CA GLU A 300 11.24 8.97 5.12
C GLU A 300 10.35 9.43 6.27
N TRP A 301 10.89 9.52 7.48
CA TRP A 301 10.21 10.12 8.64
C TRP A 301 11.24 10.66 9.65
N PRO A 302 11.84 11.84 9.42
CA PRO A 302 13.01 12.33 10.16
C PRO A 302 12.79 12.46 11.67
N ALA A 303 11.56 12.67 12.14
CA ALA A 303 11.25 12.64 13.57
C ALA A 303 11.55 11.26 14.21
N VAL A 304 11.43 10.17 13.46
CA VAL A 304 11.57 8.78 13.95
C VAL A 304 12.81 8.09 13.40
N ILE A 305 13.07 8.20 12.09
CA ILE A 305 14.24 7.63 11.41
C ILE A 305 15.37 8.66 11.46
N LYS A 306 16.22 8.55 12.49
CA LYS A 306 17.37 9.44 12.71
C LYS A 306 18.64 9.01 11.98
N GLU A 307 18.71 7.74 11.61
CA GLU A 307 19.85 7.15 10.92
C GLU A 307 19.35 6.41 9.69
N HIS A 308 20.16 6.41 8.64
CA HIS A 308 19.92 5.63 7.44
C HIS A 308 19.72 4.16 7.76
N LYS A 309 18.69 3.56 7.17
CA LYS A 309 18.44 2.12 7.27
C LYS A 309 18.20 1.51 5.88
N SER A 310 18.75 0.33 5.65
CA SER A 310 18.34 -0.56 4.57
C SER A 310 17.84 -1.87 5.17
N SER A 311 16.70 -2.36 4.71
CA SER A 311 16.10 -3.59 5.24
C SER A 311 15.93 -4.67 4.18
N PRO A 312 16.47 -5.89 4.41
CA PRO A 312 16.18 -7.06 3.58
C PRO A 312 14.83 -7.72 3.94
N VAL A 313 14.14 -7.24 4.98
CA VAL A 313 12.86 -7.82 5.41
C VAL A 313 11.84 -7.70 4.30
N ARG A 314 11.19 -8.82 3.99
CA ARG A 314 10.13 -8.89 2.99
C ARG A 314 8.89 -8.16 3.52
N CYS A 315 8.49 -7.10 2.83
CA CYS A 315 7.35 -6.25 3.17
C CYS A 315 6.45 -6.12 1.95
N THR A 316 5.20 -5.71 2.14
CA THR A 316 4.23 -5.56 1.05
C THR A 316 3.37 -4.31 1.20
N THR A 317 2.74 -3.86 0.11
CA THR A 317 1.76 -2.77 0.15
C THR A 317 0.58 -3.05 1.09
N ASN A 318 0.24 -4.31 1.40
CA ASN A 318 -0.75 -4.63 2.44
C ASN A 318 -0.32 -4.15 3.82
N ASP A 319 1.00 -4.06 4.10
CA ASP A 319 1.52 -3.66 5.41
C ASP A 319 1.31 -2.16 5.69
N MET A 320 1.06 -1.34 4.65
CA MET A 320 0.92 0.11 4.81
C MET A 320 -0.27 0.49 5.69
N PHE A 321 -1.42 -0.17 5.51
CA PHE A 321 -2.62 0.05 6.33
C PHE A 321 -2.38 -0.23 7.81
N PRO A 322 -2.00 -1.45 8.25
CA PRO A 322 -1.81 -1.74 9.66
C PRO A 322 -0.65 -0.93 10.27
N THR A 323 0.38 -0.58 9.50
CA THR A 323 1.43 0.34 9.97
C THR A 323 0.87 1.72 10.29
N ILE A 324 0.00 2.25 9.43
CA ILE A 324 -0.63 3.56 9.66
C ILE A 324 -1.61 3.51 10.82
N MET A 325 -2.40 2.44 10.96
CA MET A 325 -3.29 2.25 12.11
C MET A 325 -2.52 2.21 13.42
N ASP A 326 -1.38 1.52 13.47
CA ASP A 326 -0.49 1.48 14.63
C ASP A 326 0.06 2.88 14.98
N ILE A 327 0.51 3.64 13.97
CA ILE A 327 0.98 5.03 14.13
C ILE A 327 -0.10 5.93 14.76
N VAL A 328 -1.38 5.76 14.38
CA VAL A 328 -2.47 6.59 14.91
C VAL A 328 -3.18 5.98 16.11
N GLY A 329 -2.72 4.83 16.61
CA GLY A 329 -3.29 4.16 17.79
C GLY A 329 -4.65 3.50 17.57
N VAL A 330 -5.01 3.15 16.33
CA VAL A 330 -6.27 2.46 16.01
C VAL A 330 -6.06 0.94 16.09
N PRO A 331 -6.80 0.22 16.96
CA PRO A 331 -6.66 -1.23 17.09
C PRO A 331 -7.06 -1.99 15.82
N LEU A 332 -6.24 -2.97 15.42
CA LEU A 332 -6.45 -3.74 14.20
C LEU A 332 -7.63 -4.72 14.26
N ASP A 333 -8.02 -5.16 15.47
CA ASP A 333 -9.14 -6.10 15.70
C ASP A 333 -10.50 -5.55 15.25
N ASN A 334 -10.57 -4.25 14.94
CA ASN A 334 -11.77 -3.58 14.43
C ASN A 334 -11.98 -3.76 12.92
N PHE A 335 -11.03 -4.37 12.21
CA PHE A 335 -11.08 -4.53 10.76
C PHE A 335 -11.32 -5.99 10.35
N PRO A 336 -11.94 -6.21 9.17
CA PRO A 336 -11.89 -7.51 8.51
C PRO A 336 -10.47 -8.05 8.36
N VAL A 337 -10.35 -9.33 8.02
CA VAL A 337 -9.05 -10.00 7.83
C VAL A 337 -8.11 -9.15 6.98
N LEU A 338 -6.99 -8.74 7.58
CA LEU A 338 -5.89 -8.02 6.95
C LEU A 338 -4.84 -9.04 6.44
N ASP A 339 -4.10 -8.67 5.40
CA ASP A 339 -3.00 -9.47 4.83
C ASP A 339 -1.64 -8.80 5.01
N GLY A 340 -1.60 -7.72 5.80
CA GLY A 340 -0.40 -7.00 6.17
C GLY A 340 -0.20 -6.98 7.68
N ILE A 341 1.01 -6.64 8.10
CA ILE A 341 1.39 -6.43 9.49
C ILE A 341 1.90 -4.99 9.68
N SER A 342 1.87 -4.48 10.91
CA SER A 342 2.53 -3.21 11.20
C SER A 342 4.05 -3.35 11.01
N LEU A 343 4.64 -2.42 10.26
CA LEU A 343 6.09 -2.28 10.08
C LEU A 343 6.72 -1.38 11.14
N MET A 344 5.98 -0.91 12.16
CA MET A 344 6.57 -0.10 13.23
C MET A 344 7.76 -0.76 13.94
N PRO A 345 7.77 -2.08 14.21
CA PRO A 345 8.96 -2.75 14.71
C PRO A 345 10.17 -2.63 13.77
N LEU A 346 9.95 -2.64 12.46
CA LEU A 346 11.01 -2.45 11.45
C LEU A 346 11.46 -0.98 11.36
N ILE A 347 10.52 -0.03 11.41
CA ILE A 347 10.80 1.41 11.30
C ILE A 347 11.63 1.87 12.50
N THR A 348 11.17 1.55 13.71
CA THR A 348 11.78 2.02 14.96
C THR A 348 12.93 1.14 15.43
N GLY A 349 12.84 -0.17 15.20
CA GLY A 349 13.81 -1.15 15.67
C GLY A 349 14.77 -1.66 14.59
N ASN A 350 15.32 -2.84 14.86
CA ASN A 350 16.19 -3.61 13.98
C ASN A 350 15.58 -5.01 13.80
N VAL A 351 14.63 -5.13 12.89
CA VAL A 351 14.01 -6.41 12.52
C VAL A 351 14.72 -6.96 11.29
N SER A 352 15.11 -8.24 11.33
CA SER A 352 15.78 -8.93 10.23
C SER A 352 14.92 -9.99 9.54
N VAL A 353 13.77 -10.36 10.14
CA VAL A 353 12.89 -11.42 9.65
C VAL A 353 11.43 -10.97 9.76
N ARG A 354 10.64 -11.24 8.72
CA ARG A 354 9.19 -11.05 8.75
C ARG A 354 8.55 -12.17 9.59
N PRO A 355 7.70 -11.87 10.59
CA PRO A 355 7.11 -12.87 11.46
C PRO A 355 6.00 -13.70 10.80
N GLU A 356 5.31 -13.14 9.80
CA GLU A 356 4.16 -13.75 9.16
C GLU A 356 4.38 -13.94 7.65
N PRO A 357 3.79 -14.95 7.01
CA PRO A 357 3.92 -15.15 5.56
C PRO A 357 3.29 -14.03 4.70
N LEU A 358 3.56 -14.07 3.40
CA LEU A 358 2.95 -13.21 2.38
C LEU A 358 2.23 -14.03 1.32
N GLY A 359 0.98 -13.70 1.04
CA GLY A 359 0.16 -14.33 0.00
C GLY A 359 -0.11 -13.44 -1.20
N PHE A 360 0.11 -13.98 -2.39
CA PHE A 360 -0.13 -13.32 -3.68
C PHE A 360 -0.99 -14.20 -4.57
N TRP A 361 -1.96 -13.61 -5.27
CA TRP A 361 -2.85 -14.39 -6.14
C TRP A 361 -3.34 -13.58 -7.33
N ASN A 362 -2.91 -14.00 -8.52
CA ASN A 362 -3.46 -13.56 -9.80
C ASN A 362 -4.45 -14.62 -10.32
N VAL A 363 -5.74 -14.30 -10.24
CA VAL A 363 -6.85 -15.21 -10.63
C VAL A 363 -6.92 -15.43 -12.16
N ASN A 364 -6.14 -14.70 -12.95
CA ASN A 364 -6.16 -14.70 -14.42
C ASN A 364 -7.52 -14.23 -14.98
N ILE A 365 -8.15 -13.28 -14.30
CA ILE A 365 -9.36 -12.59 -14.79
C ILE A 365 -8.92 -11.38 -15.61
N PRO A 366 -9.44 -11.19 -16.84
CA PRO A 366 -9.14 -10.02 -17.65
C PRO A 366 -9.50 -8.71 -16.94
N GLY A 367 -8.73 -7.67 -17.24
CA GLY A 367 -9.11 -6.32 -16.83
C GLY A 367 -10.33 -5.82 -17.59
N GLN A 368 -10.90 -4.74 -17.08
CA GLN A 368 -12.14 -4.17 -17.59
C GLN A 368 -11.87 -2.78 -18.17
N PHE A 369 -12.11 -2.62 -19.47
CA PHE A 369 -12.18 -1.29 -20.06
C PHE A 369 -13.38 -0.57 -19.45
N ARG A 370 -13.15 0.60 -18.85
CA ARG A 370 -14.26 1.42 -18.37
C ARG A 370 -14.82 2.26 -19.51
N GLN A 371 -16.03 1.95 -19.94
CA GLN A 371 -17.01 2.99 -20.21
C GLN A 371 -17.50 3.45 -18.83
N SER A 372 -17.13 4.65 -18.39
CA SER A 372 -17.75 5.25 -17.21
C SER A 372 -19.27 5.23 -17.40
N ASP A 373 -20.00 4.65 -16.44
CA ASP A 373 -21.43 4.91 -16.09
C ASP A 373 -22.38 3.70 -16.07
N GLY A 374 -22.14 2.63 -16.84
CA GLY A 374 -23.20 1.63 -17.09
C GLY A 374 -23.51 0.64 -15.95
N ILE A 375 -22.50 0.22 -15.18
CA ILE A 375 -22.64 -0.90 -14.22
C ILE A 375 -23.03 -0.41 -12.83
N VAL A 376 -22.51 0.74 -12.39
CA VAL A 376 -22.76 1.25 -11.03
C VAL A 376 -24.12 1.96 -10.94
N LYS A 377 -24.60 2.61 -12.03
CA LYS A 377 -25.94 3.23 -12.07
C LYS A 377 -27.08 2.20 -12.10
N LYS A 378 -26.83 0.94 -12.45
CA LYS A 378 -27.87 -0.09 -12.50
C LYS A 378 -28.17 -0.75 -11.15
N VAL A 379 -27.40 -0.46 -10.10
CA VAL A 379 -27.40 -1.30 -8.89
C VAL A 379 -27.81 -0.60 -7.60
N LEU A 380 -28.09 0.71 -7.53
CA LEU A 380 -28.44 1.33 -6.24
C LEU A 380 -29.52 2.43 -6.32
N PRO A 381 -30.67 2.26 -5.63
CA PRO A 381 -31.54 3.35 -5.22
C PRO A 381 -31.03 4.03 -3.93
N SER A 382 -31.07 5.37 -3.97
CA SER A 382 -31.01 6.40 -2.92
C SER A 382 -30.98 5.99 -1.45
N PHE A 383 -30.13 6.63 -0.63
CA PHE A 383 -30.52 7.01 0.75
C PHE A 383 -29.83 8.30 1.24
N GLU A 384 -30.69 9.22 1.69
CA GLU A 384 -30.40 10.38 2.53
C GLU A 384 -30.38 9.99 4.02
N ASN A 385 -29.75 10.87 4.81
CA ASN A 385 -29.68 10.96 6.28
C ASN A 385 -28.61 10.13 6.99
N TRP A 386 -27.59 10.85 7.46
CA TRP A 386 -26.44 10.37 8.21
C TRP A 386 -26.36 11.10 9.56
N SER A 387 -26.23 10.35 10.64
CA SER A 387 -25.83 10.89 11.96
C SER A 387 -24.84 9.95 12.62
N ASP A 388 -23.81 10.55 13.20
CA ASP A 388 -22.66 9.93 13.84
C ASP A 388 -23.02 9.00 15.00
N ASN A 389 -22.46 7.78 14.99
CA ASN A 389 -21.62 7.28 16.08
C ASN A 389 -21.15 5.84 15.86
N LYS A 390 -19.87 5.63 16.23
CA LYS A 390 -19.14 4.36 16.43
C LYS A 390 -18.86 3.50 15.19
N ILE A 391 -17.71 2.84 15.22
CA ILE A 391 -17.20 1.79 14.32
C ILE A 391 -18.14 0.56 14.41
N GLU A 392 -19.42 0.73 14.09
CA GLU A 392 -20.45 -0.29 14.41
C GLU A 392 -21.24 -0.76 13.20
N ARG A 393 -20.91 -0.29 11.99
CA ARG A 393 -21.27 -1.00 10.75
C ARG A 393 -20.19 -0.89 9.70
N VAL A 394 -19.41 -1.95 9.54
CA VAL A 394 -18.69 -2.37 8.30
C VAL A 394 -19.69 -2.64 7.16
N THR A 395 -20.87 -2.03 7.18
CA THR A 395 -21.99 -2.37 6.33
C THR A 395 -22.78 -1.12 5.97
N LYS A 396 -22.29 -0.40 4.95
CA LYS A 396 -23.20 0.11 3.91
C LYS A 396 -23.81 -1.11 3.19
N ARG A 397 -24.69 -1.82 3.91
CA ARG A 397 -25.49 -2.96 3.46
C ARG A 397 -26.58 -2.40 2.53
N VAL A 398 -27.03 -3.03 1.45
CA VAL A 398 -27.21 -4.46 1.14
C VAL A 398 -27.26 -4.57 -0.41
N GLU A 399 -26.81 -5.70 -1.00
CA GLU A 399 -26.99 -6.13 -2.41
C GLU A 399 -25.83 -6.01 -3.44
N ALA A 400 -24.55 -5.96 -3.02
CA ALA A 400 -23.41 -5.99 -3.97
C ALA A 400 -22.37 -7.11 -3.76
N VAL A 401 -22.54 -8.00 -2.78
CA VAL A 401 -21.77 -9.26 -2.75
C VAL A 401 -22.33 -10.15 -3.87
N PRO A 402 -21.48 -10.70 -4.77
CA PRO A 402 -21.97 -11.58 -5.83
C PRO A 402 -22.90 -12.66 -5.27
N LYS A 403 -24.14 -12.74 -5.78
CA LYS A 403 -25.09 -13.81 -5.39
C LYS A 403 -24.51 -15.19 -5.69
N GLN A 404 -23.70 -15.28 -6.74
CA GLN A 404 -22.93 -16.47 -7.06
C GLN A 404 -21.66 -16.53 -6.20
N LYS A 405 -21.60 -17.52 -5.31
CA LYS A 405 -20.43 -17.80 -4.49
C LYS A 405 -19.33 -18.49 -5.31
N TRP A 406 -18.09 -18.14 -5.00
CA TRP A 406 -16.90 -18.83 -5.43
C TRP A 406 -16.72 -20.12 -4.61
N PRO A 407 -16.37 -21.26 -5.22
CA PRO A 407 -16.07 -22.48 -4.47
C PRO A 407 -14.88 -22.29 -3.54
N LEU A 408 -14.96 -22.80 -2.31
CA LEU A 408 -13.93 -22.65 -1.28
C LEU A 408 -12.68 -23.50 -1.52
N ASP A 409 -12.69 -24.36 -2.52
CA ASP A 409 -11.66 -25.36 -2.85
C ASP A 409 -11.16 -25.25 -4.30
N VAL A 410 -11.62 -24.26 -5.06
CA VAL A 410 -11.23 -24.05 -6.47
C VAL A 410 -10.53 -22.71 -6.63
N TYR A 411 -9.20 -22.76 -6.68
CA TYR A 411 -8.37 -21.57 -6.85
C TYR A 411 -7.77 -21.52 -8.26
N ARG A 412 -8.22 -20.57 -9.09
CA ARG A 412 -7.79 -20.42 -10.49
C ARG A 412 -6.55 -19.53 -10.63
N GLY A 413 -5.77 -19.72 -11.69
CA GLY A 413 -4.65 -18.84 -12.05
C GLY A 413 -3.33 -19.19 -11.36
N HIS A 414 -2.54 -18.15 -11.07
CA HIS A 414 -1.20 -18.24 -10.48
C HIS A 414 -1.21 -17.58 -9.10
N ALA A 415 -0.82 -18.32 -8.07
CA ALA A 415 -0.67 -17.80 -6.72
C ALA A 415 0.74 -18.11 -6.18
N ALA A 416 1.19 -17.38 -5.18
CA ALA A 416 2.41 -17.67 -4.45
C ALA A 416 2.27 -17.38 -2.95
N TRP A 417 3.05 -18.11 -2.17
CA TRP A 417 3.14 -17.99 -0.72
C TRP A 417 4.61 -17.86 -0.32
N ILE A 418 4.96 -16.78 0.37
CA ILE A 418 6.32 -16.56 0.89
C ILE A 418 6.31 -16.75 2.40
N SER A 419 7.10 -17.69 2.91
CA SER A 419 7.33 -17.87 4.35
C SER A 419 8.83 -18.01 4.60
N GLY A 420 9.39 -17.12 5.41
CA GLY A 420 10.84 -16.99 5.55
C GLY A 420 11.50 -16.72 4.18
N ASP A 421 12.48 -17.54 3.82
CA ASP A 421 13.16 -17.48 2.52
C ASP A 421 12.52 -18.32 1.42
N TRP A 422 11.48 -19.08 1.73
CA TRP A 422 10.85 -19.98 0.78
C TRP A 422 9.67 -19.31 0.09
N LYS A 423 9.60 -19.45 -1.23
CA LYS A 423 8.45 -19.03 -2.04
C LYS A 423 7.89 -20.22 -2.80
N LEU A 424 6.67 -20.60 -2.45
CA LEU A 424 5.91 -21.68 -3.06
C LEU A 424 4.92 -21.11 -4.08
N HIS A 425 5.05 -21.47 -5.35
CA HIS A 425 4.10 -21.11 -6.40
C HIS A 425 3.09 -22.22 -6.65
N ARG A 426 1.86 -21.81 -6.93
CA ARG A 426 0.74 -22.66 -7.30
C ARG A 426 0.21 -22.25 -8.66
N PHE A 427 0.10 -23.20 -9.60
CA PHE A 427 -0.48 -22.99 -10.92
C PHE A 427 -1.69 -23.88 -11.15
N SER A 428 -2.82 -23.25 -11.46
CA SER A 428 -4.07 -23.91 -11.82
C SER A 428 -4.74 -23.15 -12.97
N MET A 429 -4.18 -23.32 -14.17
CA MET A 429 -4.53 -22.48 -15.34
C MET A 429 -5.85 -22.85 -15.98
N SER A 430 -6.38 -24.06 -15.73
CA SER A 430 -7.67 -24.52 -16.26
C SER A 430 -8.35 -25.45 -15.27
N GLU A 431 -9.68 -25.45 -15.28
CA GLU A 431 -10.50 -26.31 -14.42
C GLU A 431 -10.25 -27.78 -14.74
N GLY A 432 -10.05 -28.61 -13.71
CA GLY A 432 -9.69 -30.03 -13.86
C GLY A 432 -8.20 -30.30 -14.16
N GLN A 433 -7.37 -29.28 -14.33
CA GLN A 433 -5.92 -29.46 -14.47
C GLN A 433 -5.29 -29.78 -13.10
N LYS A 434 -4.38 -30.76 -13.06
CA LYS A 434 -3.57 -31.03 -11.86
C LYS A 434 -2.75 -29.78 -11.51
N VAL A 435 -2.84 -29.36 -10.24
CA VAL A 435 -2.07 -28.23 -9.72
C VAL A 435 -0.58 -28.51 -9.89
N LYS A 436 0.13 -27.56 -10.50
CA LYS A 436 1.60 -27.57 -10.56
C LYS A 436 2.14 -26.70 -9.43
N TRP A 437 3.18 -27.21 -8.77
CA TRP A 437 3.91 -26.51 -7.73
C TRP A 437 5.34 -26.22 -8.19
N GLU A 438 5.87 -25.06 -7.83
CA GLU A 438 7.30 -24.71 -7.95
C GLU A 438 7.75 -24.11 -6.62
N LEU A 439 8.95 -24.45 -6.16
CA LEU A 439 9.50 -23.94 -4.90
C LEU A 439 10.85 -23.28 -5.16
N TYR A 440 11.04 -22.09 -4.61
CA TYR A 440 12.29 -21.33 -4.71
C TYR A 440 12.77 -20.90 -3.32
N ASN A 441 14.08 -20.95 -3.10
CA ASN A 441 14.72 -20.32 -1.94
C ASN A 441 15.21 -18.93 -2.37
N LEU A 442 14.54 -17.88 -1.93
CA LEU A 442 14.79 -16.50 -2.32
C LEU A 442 16.09 -15.92 -1.74
N ALA A 443 16.69 -16.53 -0.72
CA ALA A 443 17.99 -16.10 -0.21
C ALA A 443 19.12 -16.50 -1.17
N SER A 444 19.10 -17.74 -1.67
CA SER A 444 20.10 -18.24 -2.63
C SER A 444 19.74 -18.01 -4.10
N ASP A 445 18.44 -17.89 -4.41
CA ASP A 445 17.90 -17.72 -5.77
C ASP A 445 16.85 -16.60 -5.81
N PRO A 446 17.24 -15.33 -5.57
CA PRO A 446 16.33 -14.18 -5.57
C PRO A 446 15.71 -13.86 -6.94
N LYS A 447 16.08 -14.62 -7.98
CA LYS A 447 15.60 -14.47 -9.35
C LYS A 447 14.69 -15.62 -9.79
N GLU A 448 14.45 -16.61 -8.92
CA GLU A 448 13.56 -17.76 -9.18
C GLU A 448 13.90 -18.55 -10.47
N ASN A 449 15.19 -18.85 -10.64
CA ASN A 449 15.71 -19.59 -11.78
C ASN A 449 15.71 -21.12 -11.57
N HIS A 450 15.76 -21.59 -10.32
CA HIS A 450 15.98 -23.00 -9.99
C HIS A 450 14.84 -23.53 -9.11
N ASP A 451 13.88 -24.22 -9.74
CA ASP A 451 12.81 -24.90 -9.01
C ASP A 451 13.36 -26.10 -8.24
N VAL A 452 13.25 -26.05 -6.91
CA VAL A 452 13.73 -27.09 -5.98
C VAL A 452 12.58 -27.88 -5.34
N SER A 453 11.34 -27.77 -5.85
CA SER A 453 10.17 -28.46 -5.31
C SER A 453 10.31 -29.98 -5.20
N LYS A 454 11.04 -30.61 -6.14
CA LYS A 454 11.34 -32.05 -6.11
C LYS A 454 12.44 -32.43 -5.11
N GLN A 455 13.30 -31.47 -4.75
CA GLN A 455 14.42 -31.68 -3.83
C GLN A 455 13.97 -31.55 -2.37
N TYR A 456 12.99 -30.69 -2.10
CA TYR A 456 12.47 -30.42 -0.76
C TYR A 456 10.94 -30.63 -0.67
N PRO A 457 10.43 -31.85 -0.93
CA PRO A 457 8.99 -32.14 -0.89
C PRO A 457 8.36 -31.91 0.49
N GLU A 458 9.13 -32.06 1.57
CA GLU A 458 8.70 -31.76 2.94
C GLU A 458 8.37 -30.28 3.14
N ILE A 459 9.20 -29.37 2.60
CA ILE A 459 8.96 -27.92 2.66
C ILE A 459 7.74 -27.56 1.82
N VAL A 460 7.57 -28.19 0.65
CA VAL A 460 6.36 -28.01 -0.16
C VAL A 460 5.11 -28.37 0.63
N ASN A 461 5.10 -29.54 1.29
CA ASN A 461 3.95 -30.01 2.06
C ASN A 461 3.64 -29.11 3.27
N GLU A 462 4.68 -28.63 3.97
CA GLU A 462 4.52 -27.70 5.10
C GLU A 462 3.84 -26.40 4.65
N LEU A 463 4.39 -25.77 3.61
CA LEU A 463 3.88 -24.49 3.11
C LEU A 463 2.49 -24.58 2.48
N GLN A 464 2.11 -25.75 1.93
CA GLN A 464 0.80 -25.97 1.33
C GLN A 464 -0.35 -25.77 2.32
N VAL A 465 -0.18 -26.17 3.57
CA VAL A 465 -1.25 -26.12 4.58
C VAL A 465 -1.68 -24.67 4.82
N ASP A 466 -0.73 -23.81 5.17
CA ASP A 466 -1.01 -22.39 5.44
C ASP A 466 -1.42 -21.65 4.16
N PHE A 467 -0.84 -22.01 3.02
CA PHE A 467 -1.18 -21.41 1.74
C PHE A 467 -2.63 -21.71 1.33
N GLU A 468 -3.09 -22.96 1.46
CA GLU A 468 -4.48 -23.32 1.15
C GLU A 468 -5.46 -22.74 2.17
N ALA A 469 -5.08 -22.65 3.44
CA ALA A 469 -5.87 -21.96 4.46
C ALA A 469 -6.03 -20.46 4.12
N TRP A 470 -4.95 -19.80 3.70
CA TRP A 470 -4.99 -18.41 3.25
C TRP A 470 -5.89 -18.24 2.01
N LEU A 471 -5.72 -19.07 0.98
CA LEU A 471 -6.55 -19.03 -0.24
C LEU A 471 -8.04 -19.19 0.11
N LYS A 472 -8.38 -20.14 0.98
CA LYS A 472 -9.74 -20.33 1.48
C LYS A 472 -10.27 -19.07 2.17
N SER A 473 -9.47 -18.46 3.05
CA SER A 473 -9.85 -17.21 3.73
C SER A 473 -10.13 -16.07 2.74
N VAL A 474 -9.33 -15.97 1.67
CA VAL A 474 -9.52 -14.96 0.62
C VAL A 474 -10.85 -15.19 -0.10
N VAL A 475 -11.20 -16.45 -0.38
CA VAL A 475 -12.50 -16.79 -1.01
C VAL A 475 -13.68 -16.52 -0.07
N GLN A 476 -13.54 -16.74 1.24
CA GLN A 476 -14.56 -16.39 2.24
C GLN A 476 -14.85 -14.89 2.23
N SER A 477 -13.81 -14.06 2.26
CA SER A 477 -13.92 -12.60 2.10
C SER A 477 -14.57 -12.22 0.76
N LEU A 478 -14.14 -12.86 -0.33
CA LEU A 478 -14.69 -12.65 -1.66
C LEU A 478 -16.19 -12.99 -1.73
N ASN A 479 -16.62 -14.02 -0.99
CA ASN A 479 -18.02 -14.42 -0.82
C ASN A 479 -18.79 -13.57 0.20
N GLY A 480 -18.13 -12.56 0.77
CA GLY A 480 -18.73 -11.53 1.61
C GLY A 480 -18.92 -11.90 3.07
N GLU A 481 -18.19 -12.87 3.59
CA GLU A 481 -18.23 -13.23 5.02
C GLU A 481 -17.81 -12.06 5.93
N ASP A 482 -16.97 -11.14 5.44
CA ASP A 482 -16.52 -9.97 6.19
C ASP A 482 -17.55 -8.84 6.33
N TYR A 483 -18.66 -8.90 5.58
CA TYR A 483 -19.69 -7.84 5.58
C TYR A 483 -21.01 -8.31 6.24
N GLN A 484 -20.96 -9.43 6.95
CA GLN A 484 -22.13 -10.07 7.59
C GLN A 484 -22.42 -9.59 9.01
#